data_AF-A0A317HK58-F1
#
_entry.id   AF-A0A317HK58-F1
#
_cell.length_a   1.000
_cell.length_b   1.000
_cell.length_c   1.000
_cell.angle_alpha   90.00
_cell.angle_beta   90.00
_cell.angle_gamma   90.00
#
_symmetry.space_group_name_H-M   'P 1'
#
loop_
_entity.id
_entity.type
_entity.pdbx_description
1 polymer ?
#
loop_
_entity_poly.entity_id
_entity_poly.type
_entity_poly.pdbx_seq_one_letter_code
_entity_poly.pdbx_strand_id
1 'polypeptide(L)' 'QLIITTEKKIPAIVLTGYADKVVEDEAHHEGAEYLLKPIEPSALLSMVRRLLSNSQDTETNGTA' A
#
# COMPACT_ATOMS: atom_id res chain seq x y z
N GLN A 1 -32.78 9.11 -1.08
CA GLN A 1 -31.99 8.08 -1.79
C GLN A 1 -30.71 7.85 -1.01
N LEU A 2 -30.38 6.60 -0.67
CA LEU A 2 -29.16 6.25 0.05
C LEU A 2 -28.06 6.03 -0.99
N ILE A 3 -26.99 6.83 -0.95
CA ILE A 3 -25.80 6.61 -1.78
C ILE A 3 -24.82 5.80 -0.94
N ILE A 4 -24.57 4.55 -1.33
CA ILE A 4 -23.51 3.74 -0.72
C ILE A 4 -22.24 4.03 -1.53
N THR A 5 -21.27 4.71 -0.91
CA THR A 5 -19.92 4.84 -1.45
C THR A 5 -19.08 3.71 -0.89
N THR A 6 -18.68 2.76 -1.73
CA THR A 6 -17.65 1.80 -1.33
C THR A 6 -16.29 2.50 -1.42
N GLU A 7 -15.58 2.60 -0.30
CA GLU A 7 -14.21 3.12 -0.31
C GLU A 7 -13.32 2.11 -1.03
N LYS A 8 -12.83 2.48 -2.22
CA LYS A 8 -11.82 1.70 -2.92
C LYS A 8 -10.50 1.84 -2.18
N LYS A 9 -10.01 0.76 -1.57
CA LYS A 9 -8.68 0.72 -0.97
C LYS A 9 -7.62 0.70 -2.07
N ILE A 10 -6.81 1.76 -2.14
CA ILE A 10 -5.68 1.88 -3.08
C ILE A 10 -4.39 1.60 -2.29
N PRO A 11 -3.59 0.59 -2.66
CA PRO A 11 -2.31 0.35 -2.00
C PRO A 11 -1.39 1.57 -2.12
N ALA A 12 -0.73 1.92 -1.02
CA ALA A 12 0.16 3.08 -0.95
C ALA A 12 1.56 2.68 -0.50
N ILE A 13 2.55 3.45 -0.94
CA ILE A 13 3.94 3.33 -0.51
C ILE A 13 4.43 4.73 -0.11
N VAL A 14 4.93 4.88 1.12
CA VAL A 14 5.58 6.09 1.62
C VAL A 14 7.06 6.05 1.26
N LEU A 15 7.57 7.11 0.61
CA LEU A 15 8.97 7.24 0.21
C LEU A 15 9.63 8.44 0.89
N THR A 16 10.51 8.21 1.85
CA THR A 16 11.16 9.29 2.62
C THR A 16 12.69 9.19 2.58
N GLY A 17 13.39 10.32 2.64
CA GLY A 17 14.86 10.35 2.84
C GLY A 17 15.27 10.49 4.30
N TYR A 18 14.30 10.49 5.21
CA TYR A 18 14.50 10.65 6.64
C TYR A 18 13.99 9.40 7.36
N ALA A 19 14.90 8.68 8.00
CA ALA A 19 14.57 7.48 8.76
C ALA A 19 13.99 7.87 10.11
N ASP A 20 12.66 7.79 10.20
CA ASP A 20 11.92 7.99 11.43
C ASP A 20 11.00 6.80 11.67
N LYS A 21 11.22 6.14 12.81
CA LYS A 21 10.44 4.97 13.21
C LYS A 21 8.97 5.30 13.45
N VAL A 22 8.66 6.51 13.92
CA VAL A 22 7.27 6.93 14.14
C VAL A 22 6.52 7.00 12.81
N VAL A 23 7.17 7.55 11.78
CA VAL A 23 6.57 7.68 10.44
C VAL A 23 6.41 6.31 9.77
N GLU A 24 7.39 5.41 9.95
CA GLU A 24 7.29 4.03 9.47
C GLU A 24 6.13 3.27 10.14
N ASP A 25 6.02 3.36 11.47
CA ASP A 25 4.97 2.71 12.24
C ASP A 25 3.58 3.28 11.87
N GLU A 26 3.46 4.58 11.64
CA GLU A 26 2.22 5.24 11.19
C GLU A 26 1.84 4.82 9.76
N ALA A 27 2.80 4.76 8.83
CA ALA A 27 2.54 4.29 7.46
C ALA A 27 1.97 2.86 7.47
N HIS A 28 2.55 1.97 8.28
CA HIS A 28 2.06 0.61 8.42
C HIS A 28 0.70 0.53 9.12
N HIS A 29 0.45 1.38 10.12
CA HIS A 29 -0.86 1.48 10.77
C HIS A 29 -1.97 1.85 9.77
N GLU A 30 -1.69 2.77 8.86
CA GLU A 30 -2.61 3.20 7.79
C GLU A 30 -2.66 2.23 6.59
N GLY A 31 -1.96 1.09 6.66
CA GLY A 31 -1.95 0.07 5.61
C GLY A 31 -1.08 0.41 4.40
N ALA A 32 -0.18 1.38 4.54
CA ALA A 32 0.84 1.69 3.54
C ALA A 32 2.13 0.90 3.81
N GLU A 33 2.87 0.65 2.72
CA GLU A 33 4.25 0.21 2.81
C GLU A 33 5.18 1.42 2.99
N TYR A 34 6.39 1.18 3.49
CA TYR A 34 7.36 2.22 3.77
C TYR A 34 8.71 1.88 3.12
N LEU A 35 9.35 2.87 2.49
CA LEU A 35 10.66 2.75 1.87
C LEU A 35 11.52 4.01 2.11
N LEU A 36 12.78 3.76 2.45
CA LEU A 36 13.81 4.79 2.68
C LEU A 36 14.61 5.08 1.42
N LYS A 37 14.83 6.37 1.12
CA LYS A 37 15.72 6.85 0.07
C LYS A 37 17.18 6.86 0.56
N PRO A 38 18.15 6.56 -0.32
CA PRO A 38 17.99 6.16 -1.71
C PRO A 38 17.44 4.72 -1.84
N ILE A 39 16.61 4.51 -2.85
CA ILE A 39 15.96 3.21 -3.10
C ILE A 39 16.55 2.62 -4.37
N GLU A 40 16.90 1.35 -4.31
CA GLU A 40 17.26 0.59 -5.50
C GLU A 40 16.02 0.44 -6.41
N PRO A 41 16.06 0.83 -7.70
CA PRO A 41 14.88 0.79 -8.58
C PRO A 41 14.20 -0.58 -8.64
N SER A 42 14.98 -1.66 -8.60
CA SER A 42 14.47 -3.03 -8.60
C SER A 42 13.67 -3.38 -7.34
N ALA A 43 14.02 -2.80 -6.18
CA ALA A 43 13.30 -2.99 -4.93
C ALA A 43 11.92 -2.31 -4.97
N LEU A 44 11.86 -1.08 -5.50
CA LEU A 44 10.59 -0.37 -5.69
C LEU A 44 9.66 -1.13 -6.65
N LEU A 45 10.19 -1.58 -7.80
CA LEU A 45 9.42 -2.34 -8.78
C LEU A 45 8.90 -3.68 -8.20
N SER A 46 9.71 -4.37 -7.40
CA SER A 46 9.30 -5.60 -6.72
C SER A 46 8.16 -5.35 -5.73
N MET A 47 8.23 -4.26 -4.97
CA MET A 47 7.17 -3.88 -4.03
C MET A 47 5.87 -3.51 -4.74
N VAL A 48 5.94 -2.71 -5.81
CA VAL A 48 4.75 -2.35 -6.62
C VAL A 48 4.08 -3.61 -7.19
N ARG A 49 4.86 -4.55 -7.75
CA ARG A 49 4.32 -5.81 -8.27
C ARG A 49 3.60 -6.61 -7.19
N ARG A 50 4.19 -6.74 -6.00
CA ARG A 50 3.58 -7.43 -4.85
C ARG A 50 2.25 -6.79 -4.44
N LEU A 51 2.21 -5.47 -4.30
CA LEU A 51 1.00 -4.76 -3.87
C LEU A 51 -0.15 -4.87 -4.88
N LEU A 52 0.17 -4.80 -6.17
CA LEU A 52 -0.83 -4.99 -7.21
C LEU A 52 -1.35 -6.43 -7.25
N SER A 53 -0.50 -7.45 -7.09
CA SER A 53 -0.95 -8.85 -7.01
C SER A 53 -1.91 -9.09 -5.84
N ASN A 54 -1.56 -8.61 -4.64
CA ASN A 54 -2.39 -8.80 -3.44
C ASN A 54 -3.75 -8.08 -3.51
N SER A 55 -3.84 -7.00 -4.29
CA SER A 55 -5.09 -6.26 -4.48
C SER A 55 -6.10 -7.04 -5.32
N GLN A 56 -5.64 -7.84 -6.29
CA GLN A 56 -6.52 -8.62 -7.15
C GLN A 56 -7.17 -9.81 -6.42
N ASP A 57 -6.52 -10.32 -5.36
CA ASP A 57 -7.05 -11.44 -4.58
C ASP A 57 -8.25 -11.03 -3.71
N THR A 58 -8.35 -9.75 -3.34
CA THR A 58 -9.45 -9.24 -2.49
C THR A 58 -10.76 -9.07 -3.27
N GLU A 59 -10.71 -8.94 -4.60
CA GLU A 59 -11.90 -8.77 -5.44
C GLU A 59 -12.58 -10.08 -5.85
N THR A 60 -11.98 -11.25 -5.59
CA THR A 60 -12.46 -12.55 -6.13
C THR A 60 -13.29 -13.39 -5.15
N ASN A 61 -13.37 -13.04 -3.85
CA ASN A 61 -14.10 -13.83 -2.83
C ASN A 61 -15.48 -13.25 -2.43
N GLY A 62 -16.12 -12.46 -3.29
CA GLY A 62 -17.39 -11.78 -3.04
C GLY A 62 -18.66 -12.41 -3.62
N THR A 63 -18.66 -13.70 -3.99
CA THR A 63 -19.86 -14.39 -4.51
C THR A 63 -20.05 -15.74 -3.83
N ALA A 64 -20.86 -15.77 -2.78
CA ALA A 64 -21.54 -16.96 -2.27
C ALA A 64 -22.92 -16.54 -1.74
#